data_AF-A0A2C9LHH4-F1
#
_entry.id   AF-A0A2C9LHH4-F1
#
_cell.length_a   1.000
_cell.length_b   1.000
_cell.length_c   1.000
_cell.angle_alpha   90.00
_cell.angle_beta   90.00
_cell.angle_gamma   90.00
#
_symmetry.space_group_name_H-M   'P 1'
#
loop_
_entity.id
_entity.type
_entity.pdbx_description
1 polymer ?
#
loop_
_entity_poly.entity_id
_entity_poly.type
_entity_poly.pdbx_seq_one_letter_code
_entity_poly.pdbx_strand_id
1 'polypeptide(L)'
;MVSSHETTVDISGLHSLQEDIHWSILVAGNLLADGDDGETPSIPSSIMKYSISQSKYIDLNLTLKILSSPGHKLDPAHEMNVDPVIRLIAAIFRMCEVENQAIEAKLNEFLSPQVSSTIMWYLERWSDAYLLHDEMEYTEMSLALAASFGMDTDGVKWTVNFILQKIVATLSVWGSEPQLISDTLELLIDMAEQRSRAVYVSQSEVLWKLATLESNQEHPVSTLSPLARRQFMKAMILAGCGIKDSNREEQYWKLLLRSNHERFLMLVESPDYIAGKELSRQQFLYHLETLIGVSTATQNTIAKEMFQFMAPLLNHVIKAVDIHHNYEDIITTSFELFSEVVSKMLPYLKTADSNTLYQLCLSAIQTYARHNLGRQCISADDEQETKFKDIILIMEMLTNLMSKDMLNFKKDDQETIGDHCIDGATVVVYGLELIVPLMSAEMLKFPVLCSCYFQLISYLADLYSEKFCQLPHQLFNSIMASIELGFNCYAKETVEHCFQTINNLAEYFLKISLASLNPQVQPNLQSTLGHFLKVLFKMLILDNFDLQLQEVGSTTLFCLICCNQDLYKDLVNQLIQVQPEEYKNRLLQAFNELTPPTLQLSVTRPNKIAFRTNFDVFLNNVRGFLCVR
;
A
#
# COMPACT_ATOMS: atom_id res chain seq x y z
N MET A 1 10.18 22.63 57.96
CA MET A 1 11.49 22.13 57.51
C MET A 1 11.57 20.66 57.84
N VAL A 2 11.21 19.80 56.89
CA VAL A 2 11.61 18.39 56.84
C VAL A 2 12.07 18.20 55.40
N SER A 3 13.37 18.04 55.21
CA SER A 3 14.01 17.84 53.92
C SER A 3 13.79 16.40 53.47
N SER A 4 13.04 16.20 52.39
CA SER A 4 13.07 14.98 51.60
C SER A 4 14.41 14.93 50.87
N HIS A 5 15.35 14.15 51.40
CA HIS A 5 16.49 13.69 50.61
C HIS A 5 15.97 12.69 49.59
N GLU A 6 15.64 13.16 48.39
CA GLU A 6 15.68 12.32 47.19
C GLU A 6 17.14 11.93 46.98
N THR A 7 17.50 10.72 47.41
CA THR A 7 18.71 10.05 46.95
C THR A 7 18.51 9.76 45.47
N THR A 8 18.99 10.66 44.60
CA THR A 8 19.14 10.42 43.17
C THR A 8 20.04 9.20 42.99
N VAL A 9 19.45 8.05 42.64
CA VAL A 9 20.21 6.85 42.26
C VAL A 9 21.09 7.24 41.07
N ASP A 10 22.38 6.92 41.11
CA ASP A 10 23.29 7.16 39.98
C ASP A 10 22.99 6.16 38.86
N ILE A 11 22.18 6.58 37.89
CA ILE A 11 21.73 5.76 36.74
C ILE A 11 22.73 5.86 35.58
N SER A 12 23.80 6.65 35.69
CA SER A 12 24.78 6.84 34.61
C SER A 12 25.46 5.52 34.19
N GLY A 13 25.75 4.65 35.15
CA GLY A 13 26.29 3.31 34.89
C GLY A 13 25.28 2.40 34.18
N LEU A 14 23.98 2.53 34.49
CA LEU A 14 22.93 1.77 33.82
C LEU A 14 22.74 2.24 32.38
N HIS A 15 22.75 3.55 32.12
CA HIS A 15 22.68 4.08 30.76
C HIS A 15 23.88 3.65 29.91
N SER A 16 25.09 3.67 30.47
CA SER A 16 26.29 3.19 29.77
C SER A 16 26.18 1.70 29.43
N LEU A 17 25.68 0.90 30.36
CA LEU A 17 25.43 -0.52 30.13
C LEU A 17 24.34 -0.75 29.06
N GLN A 18 23.26 0.03 29.06
CA GLN A 18 22.20 -0.06 28.05
C GLN A 18 22.74 0.27 26.65
N GLU A 19 23.63 1.26 26.54
CA GLU A 19 24.31 1.61 25.29
C GLU A 19 25.22 0.48 24.80
N ASP A 20 26.03 -0.10 25.71
CA ASP A 20 26.89 -1.24 25.39
C ASP A 20 26.07 -2.45 24.91
N ILE A 21 24.94 -2.73 25.55
CA ILE A 21 24.01 -3.81 25.17
C ILE A 21 23.39 -3.51 23.79
N HIS A 22 22.90 -2.28 23.58
CA HIS A 22 22.31 -1.86 22.32
C HIS A 22 23.25 -2.11 21.13
N TRP A 23 24.49 -1.60 21.21
CA TRP A 23 25.49 -1.80 20.16
C TRP A 23 25.89 -3.26 20.00
N SER A 24 25.99 -4.02 21.10
CA SER A 24 26.32 -5.44 21.05
C SER A 24 25.26 -6.25 20.29
N ILE A 25 23.97 -5.95 20.50
CA ILE A 25 22.86 -6.60 19.81
C ILE A 25 22.85 -6.21 18.33
N LEU A 26 23.05 -4.93 18.00
CA LEU A 26 23.13 -4.47 16.61
C LEU A 26 24.27 -5.17 15.84
N VAL A 27 25.45 -5.26 16.45
CA VAL A 27 26.60 -5.95 15.84
C VAL A 27 26.30 -7.44 15.68
N ALA A 28 25.69 -8.09 16.67
CA ALA A 28 25.32 -9.50 16.58
C ALA A 28 24.28 -9.76 15.47
N GLY A 29 23.24 -8.93 15.37
CA GLY A 29 22.20 -9.06 14.34
C GLY A 29 22.74 -8.93 12.92
N ASN A 30 23.57 -7.92 12.67
CA ASN A 30 24.20 -7.72 11.36
C ASN A 30 25.29 -8.76 11.03
N LEU A 31 25.88 -9.40 12.04
CA LEU A 31 26.85 -10.47 11.83
C LEU A 31 26.17 -11.81 11.52
N LEU A 32 25.03 -12.08 12.15
CA LEU A 32 24.35 -13.37 12.06
C LEU A 32 23.44 -13.48 10.83
N ALA A 33 22.84 -12.39 10.37
CA ALA A 33 21.93 -12.40 9.24
C ALA A 33 22.16 -11.18 8.33
N ASP A 34 22.01 -11.38 7.02
CA ASP A 34 22.00 -10.31 6.02
C ASP A 34 20.69 -9.51 6.07
N GLY A 35 20.62 -8.39 5.37
CA GLY A 35 19.43 -7.51 5.39
C GLY A 35 18.37 -7.93 4.37
N ASP A 36 17.12 -7.66 4.70
CA ASP A 36 15.94 -8.02 3.90
C ASP A 36 15.65 -7.03 2.78
N ASP A 37 16.60 -6.83 1.87
CA ASP A 37 16.37 -6.04 0.65
C ASP A 37 15.88 -6.94 -0.50
N GLY A 38 14.65 -7.46 -0.37
CA GLY A 38 13.88 -8.08 -1.46
C GLY A 38 14.06 -9.58 -1.72
N GLU A 39 14.96 -10.26 -1.01
CA GLU A 39 15.13 -11.73 -1.04
C GLU A 39 14.96 -12.33 0.37
N THR A 40 14.65 -13.63 0.45
CA THR A 40 14.60 -14.33 1.75
C THR A 40 16.00 -14.31 2.38
N PRO A 41 16.16 -13.82 3.62
CA PRO A 41 17.45 -13.79 4.27
C PRO A 41 17.93 -15.22 4.55
N SER A 42 19.23 -15.44 4.37
CA SER A 42 19.86 -16.73 4.58
C SER A 42 20.98 -16.63 5.61
N ILE A 43 21.37 -17.77 6.19
CA ILE A 43 22.53 -17.80 7.08
C ILE A 43 23.79 -17.52 6.25
N PRO A 44 24.60 -16.50 6.61
CA PRO A 44 25.82 -16.21 5.88
C PRO A 44 26.74 -17.42 5.80
N SER A 45 27.26 -17.69 4.59
CA SER A 45 28.06 -18.90 4.34
C SER A 45 29.30 -19.03 5.23
N SER A 46 29.86 -17.91 5.70
CA SER A 46 30.96 -17.85 6.67
C SER A 46 30.56 -18.40 8.03
N ILE A 47 29.35 -18.06 8.52
CA ILE A 47 28.79 -18.52 9.80
C ILE A 47 28.48 -20.01 9.72
N MET A 48 27.85 -20.47 8.64
CA MET A 48 27.55 -21.89 8.42
C MET A 48 28.82 -22.75 8.44
N LYS A 49 29.85 -22.37 7.66
CA LYS A 49 31.14 -23.06 7.62
C LYS A 49 31.85 -23.05 8.98
N TYR A 50 31.73 -21.94 9.71
CA TYR A 50 32.32 -21.85 11.05
C TYR A 50 31.66 -22.84 12.02
N SER A 51 30.33 -22.89 12.09
CA SER A 51 29.61 -23.87 12.93
C SER A 51 29.94 -25.32 12.52
N ILE A 52 29.99 -25.63 11.21
CA ILE A 52 30.42 -26.95 10.72
C ILE A 52 31.84 -27.31 11.19
N SER A 53 32.78 -26.36 11.13
CA SER A 53 34.17 -26.59 11.54
C SER A 53 34.31 -26.93 13.03
N GLN A 54 33.44 -26.37 13.87
CA GLN A 54 33.47 -26.56 15.33
C GLN A 54 32.74 -27.82 15.79
N SER A 55 31.92 -28.44 14.93
CA SER A 55 31.08 -29.61 15.26
C SER A 55 31.83 -30.76 15.97
N LYS A 56 33.13 -30.92 15.73
CA LYS A 56 33.98 -31.97 16.34
C LYS A 56 34.28 -31.75 17.82
N TYR A 57 34.16 -30.51 18.31
CA TYR A 57 34.52 -30.11 19.67
C TYR A 57 33.29 -29.75 20.52
N ILE A 58 32.10 -29.87 19.94
CA ILE A 58 30.84 -29.43 20.55
C ILE A 58 30.05 -30.63 21.07
N ASP A 59 29.42 -30.45 22.23
CA ASP A 59 28.35 -31.32 22.72
C ASP A 59 26.99 -30.72 22.33
N LEU A 60 26.27 -31.46 21.49
CA LEU A 60 24.95 -31.06 21.00
C LEU A 60 23.93 -30.92 22.14
N ASN A 61 24.00 -31.78 23.16
CA ASN A 61 23.04 -31.73 24.26
C ASN A 61 23.27 -30.50 25.14
N LEU A 62 24.54 -30.13 25.38
CA LEU A 62 24.87 -28.89 26.07
C LEU A 62 24.42 -27.67 25.27
N THR A 63 24.59 -27.71 23.94
CA THR A 63 24.16 -26.65 23.03
C THR A 63 22.65 -26.41 23.09
N LEU A 64 21.85 -27.48 22.97
CA LEU A 64 20.39 -27.41 23.09
C LEU A 64 19.95 -26.96 24.48
N LYS A 65 20.66 -27.40 25.54
CA LYS A 65 20.37 -26.99 26.92
C LYS A 65 20.62 -25.50 27.13
N ILE A 66 21.72 -24.93 26.60
CA ILE A 66 21.95 -23.47 26.67
C ILE A 66 20.79 -22.73 26.01
N LEU A 67 20.38 -23.17 24.82
CA LEU A 67 19.32 -22.53 24.07
C LEU A 67 17.99 -22.55 24.84
N SER A 68 17.60 -23.72 25.37
CA SER A 68 16.30 -23.91 26.03
C SER A 68 16.22 -23.43 27.48
N SER A 69 17.31 -22.86 28.03
CA SER A 69 17.36 -22.38 29.42
C SER A 69 18.03 -21.00 29.54
N PRO A 70 17.45 -19.95 28.93
CA PRO A 70 18.05 -18.61 28.90
C PRO A 70 18.26 -18.01 30.30
N GLY A 71 17.43 -18.38 31.28
CA GLY A 71 17.54 -17.92 32.67
C GLY A 71 18.66 -18.57 33.50
N HIS A 72 19.30 -19.64 33.01
CA HIS A 72 20.36 -20.35 33.73
C HIS A 72 21.74 -20.10 33.13
N LYS A 73 22.69 -19.68 33.99
CA LYS A 73 24.11 -19.61 33.62
C LYS A 73 24.71 -21.01 33.68
N LEU A 74 25.46 -21.39 32.65
CA LEU A 74 26.28 -22.61 32.69
C LEU A 74 27.63 -22.34 33.34
N ASP A 75 28.27 -23.39 33.83
CA ASP A 75 29.66 -23.29 34.28
C ASP A 75 30.56 -22.94 33.08
N PRO A 76 31.55 -22.04 33.25
CA PRO A 76 32.43 -21.60 32.16
C PRO A 76 33.15 -22.75 31.42
N ALA A 77 33.41 -23.87 32.11
CA ALA A 77 34.03 -25.05 31.51
C ALA A 77 33.13 -25.75 30.49
N HIS A 78 31.80 -25.71 30.68
CA HIS A 78 30.83 -26.31 29.76
C HIS A 78 30.47 -25.37 28.61
N GLU A 79 30.66 -24.06 28.76
CA GLU A 79 30.41 -23.06 27.71
C GLU A 79 31.40 -23.14 26.53
N MET A 80 32.57 -23.75 26.73
CA MET A 80 33.56 -23.95 25.66
C MET A 80 33.18 -25.11 24.72
N ASN A 81 32.29 -26.00 25.16
CA ASN A 81 31.83 -27.17 24.40
C ASN A 81 30.47 -26.91 23.72
N VAL A 82 30.02 -25.65 23.65
CA VAL A 82 28.78 -25.26 22.97
C VAL A 82 29.10 -24.60 21.65
N ASP A 83 28.24 -24.85 20.65
CA ASP A 83 28.35 -24.16 19.37
C ASP A 83 28.41 -22.64 19.55
N PRO A 84 29.48 -21.96 19.07
CA PRO A 84 29.65 -20.54 19.35
C PRO A 84 28.57 -19.64 18.72
N VAL A 85 27.96 -20.06 17.60
CA VAL A 85 26.89 -19.32 16.93
C VAL A 85 25.63 -19.40 17.79
N ILE A 86 25.24 -20.61 18.20
CA ILE A 86 24.09 -20.80 19.10
C ILE A 86 24.32 -20.15 20.46
N ARG A 87 25.56 -20.14 20.96
CA ARG A 87 25.90 -19.43 22.20
C ARG A 87 25.68 -17.92 22.10
N LEU A 88 25.98 -17.31 20.96
CA LEU A 88 25.71 -15.89 20.70
C LEU A 88 24.20 -15.61 20.64
N ILE A 89 23.45 -16.44 19.90
CA ILE A 89 21.98 -16.34 19.83
C ILE A 89 21.37 -16.48 21.23
N ALA A 90 21.81 -17.48 21.98
CA ALA A 90 21.33 -17.73 23.33
C ALA A 90 21.64 -16.56 24.27
N ALA A 91 22.77 -15.85 24.10
CA ALA A 91 23.08 -14.66 24.90
C ALA A 91 22.02 -13.56 24.75
N ILE A 92 21.47 -13.39 23.55
CA ILE A 92 20.38 -12.43 23.31
C ILE A 92 19.08 -12.95 23.91
N PHE A 93 18.80 -14.26 23.84
CA PHE A 93 17.66 -14.85 24.55
C PHE A 93 17.77 -14.68 26.07
N ARG A 94 18.98 -14.72 26.64
CA ARG A 94 19.20 -14.38 28.05
C ARG A 94 18.85 -12.92 28.34
N MET A 95 19.15 -12.00 27.42
CA MET A 95 18.77 -10.60 27.58
C MET A 95 17.24 -10.43 27.57
N CYS A 96 16.55 -11.12 26.65
CA CYS A 96 15.08 -11.16 26.65
C CYS A 96 14.52 -11.66 27.99
N GLU A 97 15.14 -12.70 28.56
CA GLU A 97 14.76 -13.27 29.85
C GLU A 97 15.03 -12.30 31.02
N VAL A 98 16.14 -11.57 30.99
CA VAL A 98 16.44 -10.51 31.97
C VAL A 98 15.37 -9.42 31.92
N GLU A 99 14.98 -8.96 30.73
CA GLU A 99 13.88 -8.00 30.58
C GLU A 99 12.55 -8.57 31.10
N ASN A 100 12.22 -9.82 30.77
CA ASN A 100 10.98 -10.46 31.23
C ASN A 100 10.94 -10.58 32.75
N GLN A 101 12.04 -10.97 33.39
CA GLN A 101 12.13 -11.04 34.85
C GLN A 101 12.05 -9.66 35.51
N ALA A 102 12.64 -8.63 34.88
CA ALA A 102 12.47 -7.25 35.33
C ALA A 102 11.02 -6.78 35.22
N ILE A 103 10.33 -7.15 34.14
CA ILE A 103 8.90 -6.89 33.94
C ILE A 103 8.04 -7.57 35.02
N GLU A 104 8.29 -8.86 35.27
CA GLU A 104 7.59 -9.62 36.33
C GLU A 104 7.84 -9.03 37.72
N ALA A 105 9.04 -8.52 37.97
CA ALA A 105 9.42 -7.83 39.20
C ALA A 105 8.89 -6.38 39.27
N LYS A 106 8.19 -5.88 38.24
CA LYS A 106 7.69 -4.50 38.11
C LYS A 106 8.79 -3.44 38.14
N LEU A 107 9.95 -3.75 37.59
CA LEU A 107 11.12 -2.87 37.46
C LEU A 107 11.18 -2.18 36.09
N ASN A 108 10.01 -1.93 35.49
CA ASN A 108 9.87 -1.39 34.12
C ASN A 108 10.58 -0.04 33.94
N GLU A 109 10.62 0.78 35.00
CA GLU A 109 11.26 2.10 35.01
C GLU A 109 12.79 2.05 34.76
N PHE A 110 13.42 0.89 34.96
CA PHE A 110 14.85 0.69 34.75
C PHE A 110 15.18 0.03 33.40
N LEU A 111 14.17 -0.34 32.62
CA LEU A 111 14.34 -0.90 31.29
C LEU A 111 14.46 0.23 30.26
N SER A 112 15.19 -0.04 29.17
CA SER A 112 15.34 0.92 28.08
C SER A 112 14.45 0.50 26.91
N PRO A 113 13.48 1.33 26.49
CA PRO A 113 12.66 1.02 25.32
C PRO A 113 13.49 0.89 24.04
N GLN A 114 14.61 1.62 23.95
CA GLN A 114 15.56 1.49 22.84
C GLN A 114 16.21 0.11 22.78
N VAL A 115 16.62 -0.43 23.94
CA VAL A 115 17.19 -1.79 24.02
C VAL A 115 16.13 -2.82 23.66
N SER A 116 14.90 -2.68 24.19
CA SER A 116 13.80 -3.57 23.84
C SER A 116 13.44 -3.52 22.35
N SER A 117 13.45 -2.34 21.72
CA SER A 117 13.23 -2.19 20.26
C SER A 117 14.34 -2.88 19.46
N THR A 118 15.59 -2.75 19.91
CA THR A 118 16.74 -3.43 19.29
C THR A 118 16.65 -4.95 19.42
N ILE A 119 16.11 -5.44 20.55
CA ILE A 119 15.84 -6.86 20.75
C ILE A 119 14.76 -7.34 19.77
N MET A 120 13.66 -6.60 19.60
CA MET A 120 12.61 -6.97 18.66
C MET A 120 13.12 -6.99 17.21
N TRP A 121 13.82 -5.93 16.80
CA TRP A 121 14.50 -5.86 15.50
C TRP A 121 15.46 -7.05 15.28
N TYR A 122 16.24 -7.41 16.30
CA TYR A 122 17.13 -8.57 16.21
C TYR A 122 16.32 -9.86 16.03
N LEU A 123 15.27 -10.07 16.82
CA LEU A 123 14.46 -11.29 16.77
C LEU A 123 13.76 -11.44 15.42
N GLU A 124 13.29 -10.33 14.83
CA GLU A 124 12.65 -10.27 13.51
C GLU A 124 13.61 -10.78 12.45
N ARG A 125 14.72 -10.05 12.26
CA ARG A 125 15.80 -10.39 11.32
C ARG A 125 16.37 -11.79 11.54
N TRP A 126 16.58 -12.17 12.80
CA TRP A 126 17.10 -13.49 13.14
C TRP A 126 16.11 -14.59 12.79
N SER A 127 14.82 -14.39 13.07
CA SER A 127 13.79 -15.42 12.83
C SER A 127 13.64 -15.75 11.35
N ASP A 128 13.79 -14.77 10.47
CA ASP A 128 13.68 -14.99 9.03
C ASP A 128 14.85 -15.81 8.48
N ALA A 129 16.07 -15.55 8.97
CA ALA A 129 17.24 -16.27 8.53
C ALA A 129 17.42 -17.63 9.21
N TYR A 130 17.02 -17.78 10.49
CA TYR A 130 17.38 -18.94 11.33
C TYR A 130 16.22 -19.87 11.69
N LEU A 131 14.95 -19.51 11.48
CA LEU A 131 13.83 -20.31 11.96
C LEU A 131 13.17 -21.06 10.80
N LEU A 132 13.15 -22.40 10.85
CA LEU A 132 12.53 -23.25 9.82
C LEU A 132 13.10 -23.09 8.40
N HIS A 133 14.40 -22.87 8.29
CA HIS A 133 15.10 -22.90 7.00
C HIS A 133 14.92 -24.23 6.26
N ASP A 134 14.89 -24.13 4.93
CA ASP A 134 14.90 -25.29 4.04
C ASP A 134 16.33 -25.81 3.88
N GLU A 135 16.57 -27.07 4.27
CA GLU A 135 17.87 -27.72 4.11
C GLU A 135 18.32 -27.77 2.64
N MET A 136 17.38 -27.68 1.68
CA MET A 136 17.66 -27.69 0.25
C MET A 136 18.31 -26.40 -0.26
N GLU A 137 18.22 -25.29 0.48
CA GLU A 137 18.83 -24.00 0.11
C GLU A 137 20.34 -23.98 0.41
N TYR A 138 20.83 -24.93 1.21
CA TYR A 138 22.22 -24.98 1.67
C TYR A 138 22.97 -26.19 1.09
N THR A 139 24.22 -25.95 0.68
CA THR A 139 25.09 -27.03 0.18
C THR A 139 25.60 -27.96 1.29
N GLU A 140 25.85 -27.39 2.47
CA GLU A 140 26.25 -28.10 3.68
C GLU A 140 25.57 -27.42 4.88
N MET A 141 25.07 -28.21 5.83
CA MET A 141 24.35 -27.73 7.00
C MET A 141 25.01 -28.19 8.30
N SER A 142 25.13 -27.26 9.27
CA SER A 142 25.59 -27.61 10.62
C SER A 142 24.53 -28.42 11.36
N LEU A 143 24.93 -29.56 11.93
CA LEU A 143 24.07 -30.40 12.76
C LEU A 143 23.51 -29.63 13.97
N ALA A 144 24.29 -28.72 14.55
CA ALA A 144 23.87 -27.95 15.71
C ALA A 144 22.74 -26.97 15.34
N LEU A 145 22.90 -26.23 14.24
CA LEU A 145 21.88 -25.30 13.74
C LEU A 145 20.62 -26.03 13.27
N ALA A 146 20.78 -27.15 12.55
CA ALA A 146 19.66 -27.98 12.10
C ALA A 146 18.88 -28.58 13.29
N ALA A 147 19.57 -29.09 14.32
CA ALA A 147 18.90 -29.64 15.51
C ALA A 147 18.21 -28.56 16.36
N SER A 148 18.74 -27.32 16.37
CA SER A 148 18.17 -26.21 17.14
C SER A 148 16.97 -25.55 16.47
N PHE A 149 17.02 -25.34 15.15
CA PHE A 149 16.03 -24.51 14.46
C PHE A 149 15.50 -25.12 13.14
N GLY A 150 15.85 -26.37 12.84
CA GLY A 150 15.35 -27.09 11.67
C GLY A 150 13.89 -27.51 11.80
N MET A 151 13.31 -27.92 10.66
CA MET A 151 11.94 -28.39 10.58
C MET A 151 11.68 -29.58 11.52
N ASP A 152 10.49 -29.60 12.14
CA ASP A 152 10.01 -30.66 13.03
C ASP A 152 10.84 -30.92 14.29
N THR A 153 11.74 -29.99 14.65
CA THR A 153 12.49 -30.04 15.91
C THR A 153 11.69 -29.46 17.09
N ASP A 154 11.95 -29.97 18.29
CA ASP A 154 11.38 -29.37 19.50
C ASP A 154 12.00 -28.01 19.83
N GLY A 155 13.20 -27.73 19.30
CA GLY A 155 13.86 -26.43 19.41
C GLY A 155 13.07 -25.30 18.76
N VAL A 156 12.50 -25.53 17.57
CA VAL A 156 11.61 -24.55 16.92
C VAL A 156 10.35 -24.31 17.72
N LYS A 157 9.66 -25.38 18.18
CA LYS A 157 8.43 -25.24 18.98
C LYS A 157 8.69 -24.40 20.24
N TRP A 158 9.79 -24.68 20.94
CA TRP A 158 10.19 -23.93 22.11
C TRP A 158 10.50 -22.47 21.76
N THR A 159 11.27 -22.23 20.69
CA THR A 159 11.70 -20.89 20.29
C THR A 159 10.53 -20.01 19.84
N VAL A 160 9.60 -20.55 19.03
CA VAL A 160 8.38 -19.85 18.63
C VAL A 160 7.56 -19.47 19.87
N ASN A 161 7.40 -20.40 20.82
CA ASN A 161 6.68 -20.11 22.05
C ASN A 161 7.39 -19.05 22.91
N PHE A 162 8.71 -19.08 22.99
CA PHE A 162 9.52 -18.09 23.69
C PHE A 162 9.38 -16.68 23.09
N ILE A 163 9.46 -16.56 21.76
CA ILE A 163 9.27 -15.27 21.08
C ILE A 163 7.85 -14.74 21.28
N LEU A 164 6.84 -15.60 21.19
CA LEU A 164 5.46 -15.20 21.49
C LEU A 164 5.28 -14.72 22.94
N GLN A 165 5.89 -15.39 23.91
CA GLN A 165 5.89 -14.91 25.30
C GLN A 165 6.55 -13.54 25.43
N LYS A 166 7.67 -13.32 24.73
CA LYS A 166 8.36 -12.02 24.71
C LYS A 166 7.50 -10.92 24.09
N ILE A 167 6.77 -11.21 23.02
CA ILE A 167 5.78 -10.30 22.42
C ILE A 167 4.71 -9.93 23.43
N VAL A 168 4.08 -10.91 24.10
CA VAL A 168 3.03 -10.65 25.10
C VAL A 168 3.56 -9.81 26.28
N ALA A 169 4.74 -10.12 26.79
CA ALA A 169 5.37 -9.37 27.87
C ALA A 169 5.59 -7.90 27.48
N THR A 170 6.04 -7.66 26.24
CA THR A 170 6.33 -6.32 25.74
C THR A 170 5.05 -5.51 25.52
N LEU A 171 4.03 -6.10 24.88
CA LEU A 171 2.71 -5.47 24.71
C LEU A 171 2.05 -5.12 26.06
N SER A 172 2.33 -5.89 27.12
CA SER A 172 1.76 -5.69 28.45
C SER A 172 2.33 -4.50 29.21
N VAL A 173 3.50 -4.00 28.83
CA VAL A 173 4.22 -2.96 29.59
C VAL A 173 4.42 -1.70 28.78
N TRP A 174 4.74 -1.85 27.49
CA TRP A 174 5.19 -0.75 26.65
C TRP A 174 4.08 -0.06 25.87
N GLY A 175 2.85 -0.05 26.42
CA GLY A 175 1.68 0.60 25.81
C GLY A 175 1.87 2.08 25.48
N SER A 176 2.82 2.76 26.15
CA SER A 176 3.16 4.16 25.94
C SER A 176 4.20 4.41 24.84
N GLU A 177 4.87 3.37 24.33
CA GLU A 177 5.98 3.47 23.38
C GLU A 177 5.53 2.97 21.99
N PRO A 178 5.00 3.86 21.12
CA PRO A 178 4.34 3.45 19.88
C PRO A 178 5.29 2.76 18.89
N GLN A 179 6.55 3.19 18.81
CA GLN A 179 7.54 2.57 17.93
C GLN A 179 7.84 1.13 18.37
N LEU A 180 8.08 0.92 19.67
CA LEU A 180 8.36 -0.40 20.22
C LEU A 180 7.18 -1.37 20.02
N ILE A 181 5.94 -0.90 20.19
CA ILE A 181 4.75 -1.72 19.89
C ILE A 181 4.71 -2.07 18.40
N SER A 182 5.01 -1.11 17.51
CA SER A 182 5.07 -1.36 16.07
C SER A 182 6.10 -2.43 15.74
N ASP A 183 7.35 -2.28 16.21
CA ASP A 183 8.43 -3.26 15.99
C ASP A 183 8.04 -4.65 16.54
N THR A 184 7.37 -4.68 17.70
CA THR A 184 6.90 -5.93 18.33
C THR A 184 5.83 -6.64 17.51
N LEU A 185 4.92 -5.88 16.90
CA LEU A 185 3.84 -6.43 16.09
C LEU A 185 4.30 -6.78 14.68
N GLU A 186 5.28 -6.08 14.12
CA GLU A 186 5.90 -6.43 12.84
C GLU A 186 6.58 -7.80 12.94
N LEU A 187 7.38 -8.03 14.01
CA LEU A 187 7.91 -9.37 14.34
C LEU A 187 6.81 -10.45 14.37
N LEU A 188 5.65 -10.17 14.96
CA LEU A 188 4.54 -11.14 14.99
C LEU A 188 3.94 -11.37 13.60
N ILE A 189 3.85 -10.32 12.78
CA ILE A 189 3.41 -10.40 11.38
C ILE A 189 4.37 -11.28 10.59
N ASP A 190 5.68 -11.04 10.65
CA ASP A 190 6.67 -11.79 9.88
C ASP A 190 6.71 -13.26 10.27
N MET A 191 6.60 -13.55 11.57
CA MET A 191 6.43 -14.92 12.07
C MET A 191 5.15 -15.60 11.54
N ALA A 192 4.10 -14.84 11.24
CA ALA A 192 2.82 -15.36 10.78
C ALA A 192 2.66 -15.36 9.25
N GLU A 193 3.42 -14.52 8.53
CA GLU A 193 3.31 -14.36 7.08
C GLU A 193 3.85 -15.58 6.33
N GLN A 194 4.97 -16.14 6.81
CA GLN A 194 5.51 -17.37 6.22
C GLN A 194 4.70 -18.59 6.66
N ARG A 195 4.15 -19.32 5.68
CA ARG A 195 3.25 -20.46 5.91
C ARG A 195 3.85 -21.57 6.79
N SER A 196 5.16 -21.82 6.70
CA SER A 196 5.85 -22.81 7.55
C SER A 196 5.81 -22.39 9.02
N ARG A 197 6.17 -21.13 9.32
CA ARG A 197 6.15 -20.55 10.68
C ARG A 197 4.74 -20.42 11.25
N ALA A 198 3.78 -19.99 10.44
CA ALA A 198 2.37 -19.88 10.86
C ALA A 198 1.81 -21.19 11.45
N VAL A 199 2.23 -22.35 10.94
CA VAL A 199 1.82 -23.66 11.47
C VAL A 199 2.30 -23.88 12.91
N TYR A 200 3.50 -23.39 13.25
CA TYR A 200 4.04 -23.49 14.62
C TYR A 200 3.47 -22.40 15.52
N VAL A 201 3.32 -21.18 15.01
CA VAL A 201 2.70 -20.05 15.74
C VAL A 201 1.27 -20.41 16.17
N SER A 202 0.47 -20.99 15.27
CA SER A 202 -0.91 -21.39 15.55
C SER A 202 -1.07 -22.53 16.56
N GLN A 203 0.00 -23.29 16.83
CA GLN A 203 0.00 -24.35 17.85
C GLN A 203 0.30 -23.81 19.26
N SER A 204 0.86 -22.61 19.39
CA SER A 204 1.22 -22.04 20.69
C SER A 204 -0.01 -21.61 21.49
N GLU A 205 -0.11 -22.05 22.74
CA GLU A 205 -1.16 -21.62 23.68
C GLU A 205 -1.13 -20.10 23.93
N VAL A 206 0.03 -19.46 23.76
CA VAL A 206 0.21 -18.01 23.94
C VAL A 206 -0.56 -17.22 22.88
N LEU A 207 -0.57 -17.70 21.63
CA LEU A 207 -1.36 -17.10 20.56
C LEU A 207 -2.86 -17.22 20.87
N TRP A 208 -3.32 -18.38 21.33
CA TRP A 208 -4.73 -18.59 21.71
C TRP A 208 -5.15 -17.73 22.90
N LYS A 209 -4.22 -17.48 23.84
CA LYS A 209 -4.43 -16.51 24.91
C LYS A 209 -4.61 -15.10 24.36
N LEU A 210 -3.79 -14.65 23.40
CA LEU A 210 -3.96 -13.36 22.73
C LEU A 210 -5.32 -13.24 22.02
N ALA A 211 -5.75 -14.29 21.31
CA ALA A 211 -7.08 -14.33 20.68
C ALA A 211 -8.21 -14.25 21.72
N THR A 212 -8.03 -14.86 22.88
CA THR A 212 -9.01 -14.80 23.98
C THR A 212 -9.08 -13.41 24.62
N LEU A 213 -7.92 -12.78 24.87
CA LEU A 213 -7.84 -11.40 25.37
C LEU A 213 -8.56 -10.44 24.41
N GLU A 214 -8.37 -10.65 23.11
CA GLU A 214 -9.06 -9.90 22.07
C GLU A 214 -10.59 -10.11 22.10
N SER A 215 -11.03 -11.37 22.19
CA SER A 215 -12.45 -11.72 22.30
C SER A 215 -13.11 -11.11 23.55
N ASN A 216 -12.35 -10.90 24.63
CA ASN A 216 -12.85 -10.36 25.89
C ASN A 216 -12.65 -8.84 26.04
N GLN A 217 -11.94 -8.17 25.12
CA GLN A 217 -11.50 -6.77 25.24
C GLN A 217 -10.65 -6.52 26.51
N GLU A 218 -9.76 -7.44 26.82
CA GLU A 218 -8.87 -7.36 27.98
C GLU A 218 -7.49 -6.77 27.63
N HIS A 219 -6.85 -6.17 28.64
CA HIS A 219 -5.48 -5.66 28.53
C HIS A 219 -4.50 -6.82 28.24
N PRO A 220 -3.46 -6.63 27.40
CA PRO A 220 -3.05 -5.37 26.75
C PRO A 220 -3.69 -5.06 25.40
N VAL A 221 -4.47 -5.98 24.84
CA VAL A 221 -4.95 -5.87 23.45
C VAL A 221 -5.99 -4.75 23.31
N SER A 222 -6.83 -4.53 24.32
CA SER A 222 -7.87 -3.50 24.27
C SER A 222 -7.35 -2.06 24.34
N THR A 223 -6.10 -1.87 24.76
CA THR A 223 -5.46 -0.55 24.91
C THR A 223 -4.52 -0.19 23.76
N LEU A 224 -4.46 -1.02 22.71
CA LEU A 224 -3.62 -0.77 21.54
C LEU A 224 -4.06 0.50 20.79
N SER A 225 -3.08 1.24 20.28
CA SER A 225 -3.32 2.38 19.38
C SER A 225 -3.97 1.92 18.06
N PRO A 226 -4.60 2.81 17.28
CA PRO A 226 -5.22 2.46 16.00
C PRO A 226 -4.28 1.71 15.04
N LEU A 227 -3.03 2.17 14.87
CA LEU A 227 -2.06 1.51 14.00
C LEU A 227 -1.66 0.13 14.53
N ALA A 228 -1.34 0.04 15.82
CA ALA A 228 -1.00 -1.23 16.48
C ALA A 228 -2.17 -2.22 16.41
N ARG A 229 -3.41 -1.72 16.45
CA ARG A 229 -4.62 -2.53 16.29
C ARG A 229 -4.70 -3.19 14.92
N ARG A 230 -4.40 -2.42 13.85
CA ARG A 230 -4.33 -2.95 12.47
C ARG A 230 -3.28 -4.06 12.39
N GLN A 231 -2.07 -3.81 12.87
CA GLN A 231 -0.96 -4.77 12.84
C GLN A 231 -1.27 -6.03 13.64
N PHE A 232 -1.80 -5.88 14.87
CA PHE A 232 -2.19 -7.01 15.71
C PHE A 232 -3.23 -7.89 15.00
N MET A 233 -4.30 -7.29 14.49
CA MET A 233 -5.33 -8.05 13.79
C MET A 233 -4.80 -8.70 12.52
N LYS A 234 -3.92 -8.01 11.77
CA LYS A 234 -3.25 -8.60 10.60
C LYS A 234 -2.51 -9.88 10.99
N ALA A 235 -1.67 -9.80 12.02
CA ALA A 235 -0.87 -10.93 12.48
C ALA A 235 -1.74 -12.11 12.98
N MET A 236 -2.81 -11.82 13.71
CA MET A 236 -3.71 -12.86 14.24
C MET A 236 -4.47 -13.61 13.13
N ILE A 237 -4.87 -12.93 12.05
CA ILE A 237 -5.50 -13.58 10.88
C ILE A 237 -4.48 -14.42 10.12
N LEU A 238 -3.28 -13.90 9.87
CA LEU A 238 -2.19 -14.64 9.21
C LEU A 238 -1.83 -15.91 9.99
N ALA A 239 -1.70 -15.82 11.32
CA ALA A 239 -1.41 -16.96 12.17
C ALA A 239 -2.53 -18.02 12.11
N GLY A 240 -3.80 -17.59 12.03
CA GLY A 240 -4.96 -18.48 11.88
C GLY A 240 -4.89 -19.34 10.62
N CYS A 241 -4.32 -18.83 9.52
CA CYS A 241 -4.13 -19.56 8.27
C CYS A 241 -3.17 -20.75 8.40
N GLY A 242 -2.37 -20.79 9.47
CA GLY A 242 -1.48 -21.91 9.79
C GLY A 242 -2.18 -23.13 10.40
N ILE A 243 -3.45 -23.00 10.83
CA ILE A 243 -4.18 -24.08 11.50
C ILE A 243 -4.58 -25.14 10.47
N LYS A 244 -4.09 -26.37 10.64
CA LYS A 244 -4.38 -27.50 9.73
C LYS A 244 -5.65 -28.29 10.11
N ASP A 245 -6.08 -28.21 11.35
CA ASP A 245 -7.27 -28.93 11.85
C ASP A 245 -8.51 -28.04 11.73
N SER A 246 -9.44 -28.45 10.85
CA SER A 246 -10.67 -27.70 10.54
C SER A 246 -11.53 -27.40 11.79
N ASN A 247 -11.56 -28.30 12.79
CA ASN A 247 -12.35 -28.05 14.01
C ASN A 247 -11.71 -26.95 14.87
N ARG A 248 -10.38 -26.96 14.98
CA ARG A 248 -9.63 -25.91 15.70
C ARG A 248 -9.69 -24.59 14.95
N GLU A 249 -9.59 -24.63 13.64
CA GLU A 249 -9.72 -23.47 12.78
C GLU A 249 -11.09 -22.79 12.98
N GLU A 250 -12.18 -23.55 12.99
CA GLU A 250 -13.52 -23.00 13.25
C GLU A 250 -13.61 -22.38 14.66
N GLN A 251 -12.98 -22.98 15.67
CA GLN A 251 -12.92 -22.41 17.02
C GLN A 251 -12.13 -21.10 17.06
N TYR A 252 -11.02 -21.03 16.34
CA TYR A 252 -10.20 -19.83 16.24
C TYR A 252 -10.95 -18.69 15.54
N TRP A 253 -11.61 -18.97 14.43
CA TRP A 253 -12.45 -17.99 13.73
C TRP A 253 -13.65 -17.52 14.57
N LYS A 254 -14.21 -18.39 15.43
CA LYS A 254 -15.24 -17.98 16.40
C LYS A 254 -14.68 -16.98 17.42
N LEU A 255 -13.47 -17.21 17.94
CA LEU A 255 -12.84 -16.32 18.91
C LEU A 255 -12.49 -14.95 18.33
N LEU A 256 -11.99 -14.89 17.08
CA LEU A 256 -11.55 -13.64 16.48
C LEU A 256 -12.63 -12.94 15.65
N LEU A 257 -13.14 -13.59 14.61
CA LEU A 257 -14.01 -12.96 13.62
C LEU A 257 -15.45 -12.85 14.15
N ARG A 258 -16.01 -13.97 14.61
CA ARG A 258 -17.42 -14.01 15.03
C ARG A 258 -17.68 -13.12 16.25
N SER A 259 -16.82 -13.16 17.27
CA SER A 259 -16.93 -12.29 18.45
C SER A 259 -16.90 -10.81 18.05
N ASN A 260 -16.00 -10.41 17.14
CA ASN A 260 -15.93 -9.05 16.62
C ASN A 260 -17.17 -8.66 15.83
N HIS A 261 -17.71 -9.55 15.01
CA HIS A 261 -18.95 -9.33 14.26
C HIS A 261 -20.14 -9.09 15.18
N GLU A 262 -20.34 -9.95 16.19
CA GLU A 262 -21.44 -9.84 17.14
C GLU A 262 -21.35 -8.52 17.94
N ARG A 263 -20.15 -8.15 18.40
CA ARG A 263 -19.92 -6.87 19.09
C ARG A 263 -20.19 -5.65 18.20
N PHE A 264 -19.73 -5.69 16.96
CA PHE A 264 -19.97 -4.62 15.99
C PHE A 264 -21.46 -4.42 15.74
N LEU A 265 -22.22 -5.51 15.54
CA LEU A 265 -23.67 -5.42 15.34
C LEU A 265 -24.39 -4.86 16.57
N MET A 266 -24.04 -5.33 17.77
CA MET A 266 -24.60 -4.79 19.02
C MET A 266 -24.32 -3.29 19.18
N LEU A 267 -23.15 -2.82 18.74
CA LEU A 267 -22.81 -1.40 18.79
C LEU A 267 -23.61 -0.59 17.78
N VAL A 268 -23.73 -1.03 16.52
CA VAL A 268 -24.44 -0.27 15.49
C VAL A 268 -25.95 -0.19 15.76
N GLU A 269 -26.52 -1.18 16.47
CA GLU A 269 -27.92 -1.18 16.91
C GLU A 269 -28.16 -0.38 18.21
N SER A 270 -27.11 0.03 18.91
CA SER A 270 -27.23 0.76 20.18
C SER A 270 -27.80 2.17 20.00
N PRO A 271 -28.72 2.62 20.88
CA PRO A 271 -29.26 3.97 20.83
C PRO A 271 -28.19 5.04 21.09
N ASP A 272 -27.16 4.69 21.85
CA ASP A 272 -26.05 5.60 22.19
C ASP A 272 -25.13 5.85 21.00
N TYR A 273 -24.94 4.83 20.16
CA TYR A 273 -24.25 4.96 18.88
C TYR A 273 -25.04 5.83 17.91
N ILE A 274 -26.34 5.55 17.72
CA ILE A 274 -27.22 6.34 16.85
C ILE A 274 -27.28 7.81 17.29
N ALA A 275 -27.27 8.07 18.60
CA ALA A 275 -27.20 9.43 19.16
C ALA A 275 -25.84 10.12 18.98
N GLY A 276 -24.81 9.41 18.51
CA GLY A 276 -23.47 9.94 18.27
C GLY A 276 -22.69 10.22 19.55
N LYS A 277 -22.91 9.46 20.63
CA LYS A 277 -22.14 9.62 21.87
C LYS A 277 -20.66 9.26 21.63
N GLU A 278 -19.77 10.05 22.24
CA GLU A 278 -18.31 9.94 22.04
C GLU A 278 -17.76 8.54 22.31
N LEU A 279 -18.16 7.90 23.42
CA LEU A 279 -17.69 6.55 23.76
C LEU A 279 -18.09 5.50 22.71
N SER A 280 -19.33 5.55 22.21
CA SER A 280 -19.80 4.64 21.17
C SER A 280 -19.14 4.93 19.82
N ARG A 281 -18.80 6.19 19.53
CA ARG A 281 -18.00 6.55 18.35
C ARG A 281 -16.58 5.98 18.43
N GLN A 282 -15.91 6.11 19.57
CA GLN A 282 -14.57 5.54 19.78
C GLN A 282 -14.57 4.01 19.63
N GLN A 283 -15.60 3.33 20.14
CA GLN A 283 -15.79 1.90 19.93
C GLN A 283 -16.02 1.54 18.47
N PHE A 284 -16.74 2.36 17.71
CA PHE A 284 -16.95 2.13 16.28
C PHE A 284 -15.65 2.28 15.51
N LEU A 285 -14.86 3.32 15.79
CA LEU A 285 -13.52 3.50 15.22
C LEU A 285 -12.63 2.30 15.55
N TYR A 286 -12.60 1.84 16.80
CA TYR A 286 -11.87 0.63 17.19
C TYR A 286 -12.24 -0.59 16.33
N HIS A 287 -13.52 -0.75 15.99
CA HIS A 287 -13.94 -1.81 15.08
C HIS A 287 -13.51 -1.56 13.64
N LEU A 288 -13.57 -0.35 13.12
CA LEU A 288 -13.05 -0.05 11.77
C LEU A 288 -11.56 -0.38 11.67
N GLU A 289 -10.77 0.01 12.67
CA GLU A 289 -9.34 -0.32 12.77
C GLU A 289 -9.09 -1.84 12.77
N THR A 290 -9.95 -2.58 13.48
CA THR A 290 -9.92 -4.04 13.49
C THR A 290 -10.19 -4.61 12.09
N LEU A 291 -11.19 -4.07 11.38
CA LEU A 291 -11.56 -4.52 10.04
C LEU A 291 -10.50 -4.18 8.99
N ILE A 292 -9.79 -3.06 9.15
CA ILE A 292 -8.62 -2.71 8.32
C ILE A 292 -7.48 -3.73 8.54
N GLY A 293 -7.24 -4.15 9.79
CA GLY A 293 -6.30 -5.24 10.06
C GLY A 293 -6.70 -6.56 9.39
N VAL A 294 -7.99 -6.89 9.37
CA VAL A 294 -8.51 -8.08 8.68
C VAL A 294 -8.33 -7.98 7.15
N SER A 295 -8.60 -6.82 6.54
CA SER A 295 -8.43 -6.65 5.09
C SER A 295 -6.97 -6.75 4.67
N THR A 296 -6.05 -6.14 5.43
CA THR A 296 -4.61 -6.17 5.14
C THR A 296 -3.97 -7.55 5.26
N ALA A 297 -4.52 -8.45 6.08
CA ALA A 297 -4.08 -9.85 6.17
C ALA A 297 -4.61 -10.77 5.06
N THR A 298 -5.47 -10.27 4.16
CA THR A 298 -6.13 -11.13 3.20
C THR A 298 -5.15 -11.65 2.13
N GLN A 299 -4.95 -12.97 2.15
CA GLN A 299 -4.22 -13.71 1.12
C GLN A 299 -5.18 -14.40 0.16
N ASN A 300 -4.69 -14.82 -1.01
CA ASN A 300 -5.48 -15.53 -2.04
C ASN A 300 -6.29 -16.71 -1.49
N THR A 301 -5.72 -17.47 -0.54
CA THR A 301 -6.34 -18.67 0.04
C THR A 301 -7.61 -18.39 0.85
N ILE A 302 -7.66 -17.25 1.56
CA ILE A 302 -8.75 -16.90 2.49
C ILE A 302 -9.63 -15.75 1.99
N ALA A 303 -9.30 -15.13 0.85
CA ALA A 303 -9.97 -13.93 0.36
C ALA A 303 -11.49 -14.05 0.25
N LYS A 304 -11.99 -15.22 -0.18
CA LYS A 304 -13.43 -15.46 -0.27
C LYS A 304 -14.11 -15.45 1.10
N GLU A 305 -13.52 -16.12 2.09
CA GLU A 305 -14.07 -16.23 3.43
C GLU A 305 -14.04 -14.87 4.16
N MET A 306 -12.92 -14.15 4.03
CA MET A 306 -12.77 -12.81 4.58
C MET A 306 -13.75 -11.82 3.94
N PHE A 307 -14.00 -11.92 2.64
CA PHE A 307 -15.00 -11.06 1.99
C PHE A 307 -16.43 -11.39 2.41
N GLN A 308 -16.78 -12.68 2.57
CA GLN A 308 -18.09 -13.08 3.07
C GLN A 308 -18.35 -12.56 4.49
N PHE A 309 -17.31 -12.50 5.32
CA PHE A 309 -17.34 -11.85 6.62
C PHE A 309 -17.49 -10.32 6.53
N MET A 310 -16.74 -9.68 5.62
CA MET A 310 -16.63 -8.22 5.51
C MET A 310 -17.84 -7.55 4.84
N ALA A 311 -18.40 -8.14 3.79
CA ALA A 311 -19.50 -7.57 3.00
C ALA A 311 -20.74 -7.13 3.81
N PRO A 312 -21.29 -7.92 4.76
CA PRO A 312 -22.40 -7.45 5.59
C PRO A 312 -22.01 -6.30 6.52
N LEU A 313 -20.76 -6.24 6.97
CA LEU A 313 -20.25 -5.16 7.84
C LEU A 313 -20.11 -3.85 7.06
N LEU A 314 -19.60 -3.89 5.83
CA LEU A 314 -19.50 -2.71 4.96
C LEU A 314 -20.86 -2.03 4.71
N ASN A 315 -21.95 -2.79 4.62
CA ASN A 315 -23.30 -2.21 4.53
C ASN A 315 -23.65 -1.35 5.76
N HIS A 316 -23.22 -1.75 6.94
CA HIS A 316 -23.41 -0.97 8.17
C HIS A 316 -22.47 0.24 8.23
N VAL A 317 -21.25 0.11 7.70
CA VAL A 317 -20.33 1.25 7.54
C VAL A 317 -20.94 2.32 6.64
N ILE A 318 -21.61 1.95 5.54
CA ILE A 318 -22.32 2.93 4.68
C ILE A 318 -23.42 3.66 5.46
N LYS A 319 -24.19 2.94 6.29
CA LYS A 319 -25.19 3.58 7.18
C LYS A 319 -24.53 4.50 8.21
N ALA A 320 -23.35 4.14 8.72
CA ALA A 320 -22.58 5.00 9.61
C ALA A 320 -22.16 6.30 8.93
N VAL A 321 -21.68 6.24 7.68
CA VAL A 321 -21.38 7.43 6.86
C VAL A 321 -22.62 8.33 6.71
N ASP A 322 -23.81 7.75 6.62
CA ASP A 322 -25.07 8.51 6.53
C ASP A 322 -25.44 9.22 7.84
N ILE A 323 -25.45 8.48 8.96
CA ILE A 323 -25.87 8.96 10.29
C ILE A 323 -24.83 9.94 10.87
N HIS A 324 -23.55 9.66 10.66
CA HIS A 324 -22.42 10.33 11.28
C HIS A 324 -21.59 11.19 10.31
N HIS A 325 -22.20 11.69 9.22
CA HIS A 325 -21.56 12.56 8.21
C HIS A 325 -20.87 13.82 8.74
N ASN A 326 -21.17 14.21 9.98
CA ASN A 326 -20.54 15.36 10.66
C ASN A 326 -19.25 15.01 11.41
N TYR A 327 -18.90 13.73 11.52
CA TYR A 327 -17.72 13.25 12.24
C TYR A 327 -16.66 12.78 11.26
N GLU A 328 -15.60 13.58 11.10
CA GLU A 328 -14.54 13.38 10.11
C GLU A 328 -13.77 12.06 10.32
N ASP A 329 -13.45 11.75 11.58
CA ASP A 329 -12.81 10.50 11.99
C ASP A 329 -13.55 9.25 11.48
N ILE A 330 -14.88 9.24 11.57
CA ILE A 330 -15.71 8.15 11.06
C ILE A 330 -15.63 8.07 9.53
N ILE A 331 -15.74 9.20 8.83
CA ILE A 331 -15.79 9.24 7.36
C ILE A 331 -14.46 8.78 6.77
N THR A 332 -13.35 9.38 7.22
CA THR A 332 -12.01 9.05 6.75
C THR A 332 -11.69 7.59 7.01
N THR A 333 -11.89 7.08 8.24
CA THR A 333 -11.58 5.68 8.58
C THR A 333 -12.49 4.70 7.82
N SER A 334 -13.73 5.08 7.52
CA SER A 334 -14.63 4.27 6.68
C SER A 334 -14.08 4.13 5.27
N PHE A 335 -13.64 5.23 4.64
CA PHE A 335 -13.06 5.18 3.29
C PHE A 335 -11.67 4.54 3.26
N GLU A 336 -10.87 4.63 4.33
CA GLU A 336 -9.65 3.83 4.51
C GLU A 336 -9.98 2.33 4.47
N LEU A 337 -11.00 1.89 5.21
CA LEU A 337 -11.46 0.49 5.16
C LEU A 337 -11.91 0.07 3.76
N PHE A 338 -12.73 0.88 3.08
CA PHE A 338 -13.17 0.56 1.72
C PHE A 338 -11.99 0.47 0.74
N SER A 339 -11.03 1.40 0.82
CA SER A 339 -9.83 1.40 -0.02
C SER A 339 -9.00 0.13 0.20
N GLU A 340 -8.78 -0.27 1.45
CA GLU A 340 -8.04 -1.50 1.78
C GLU A 340 -8.78 -2.77 1.35
N VAL A 341 -10.10 -2.86 1.53
CA VAL A 341 -10.89 -4.01 1.05
C VAL A 341 -10.79 -4.13 -0.46
N VAL A 342 -10.91 -3.02 -1.20
CA VAL A 342 -10.77 -3.03 -2.66
C VAL A 342 -9.35 -3.44 -3.06
N SER A 343 -8.32 -2.83 -2.46
CA SER A 343 -6.92 -3.10 -2.80
C SER A 343 -6.52 -4.57 -2.53
N LYS A 344 -6.90 -5.11 -1.37
CA LYS A 344 -6.41 -6.41 -0.89
C LYS A 344 -7.30 -7.59 -1.25
N MET A 345 -8.62 -7.40 -1.34
CA MET A 345 -9.56 -8.50 -1.60
C MET A 345 -9.96 -8.60 -3.07
N LEU A 346 -10.26 -7.48 -3.76
CA LEU A 346 -10.82 -7.48 -5.11
C LEU A 346 -10.07 -8.35 -6.13
N PRO A 347 -8.71 -8.37 -6.17
CA PRO A 347 -7.95 -9.19 -7.11
C PRO A 347 -8.27 -10.69 -7.05
N TYR A 348 -8.69 -11.20 -5.88
CA TYR A 348 -8.92 -12.62 -5.64
C TYR A 348 -10.41 -13.01 -5.68
N LEU A 349 -11.32 -12.05 -5.75
CA LEU A 349 -12.77 -12.32 -5.72
C LEU A 349 -13.29 -12.90 -7.03
N LYS A 350 -14.39 -13.64 -6.97
CA LYS A 350 -15.15 -14.07 -8.17
C LYS A 350 -16.12 -12.98 -8.62
N THR A 351 -16.67 -13.10 -9.83
CA THR A 351 -17.54 -12.09 -10.45
C THR A 351 -18.73 -11.68 -9.56
N ALA A 352 -19.41 -12.64 -8.92
CA ALA A 352 -20.54 -12.33 -8.04
C ALA A 352 -20.13 -11.47 -6.82
N ASP A 353 -19.06 -11.88 -6.13
CA ASP A 353 -18.55 -11.16 -4.96
C ASP A 353 -17.98 -9.78 -5.35
N SER A 354 -17.33 -9.67 -6.50
CA SER A 354 -16.88 -8.38 -7.05
C SER A 354 -18.04 -7.44 -7.36
N ASN A 355 -19.13 -7.94 -7.95
CA ASN A 355 -20.32 -7.12 -8.19
C ASN A 355 -20.92 -6.58 -6.89
N THR A 356 -20.94 -7.39 -5.83
CA THR A 356 -21.35 -6.92 -4.50
C THR A 356 -20.42 -5.83 -3.98
N LEU A 357 -19.10 -5.99 -4.11
CA LEU A 357 -18.15 -4.97 -3.71
C LEU A 357 -18.31 -3.67 -4.52
N TYR A 358 -18.52 -3.77 -5.84
CA TYR A 358 -18.80 -2.64 -6.72
C TYR A 358 -20.04 -1.86 -6.29
N GLN A 359 -21.13 -2.57 -5.95
CA GLN A 359 -22.36 -1.95 -5.44
C GLN A 359 -22.15 -1.26 -4.09
N LEU A 360 -21.37 -1.86 -3.19
CA LEU A 360 -21.04 -1.29 -1.88
C LEU A 360 -20.22 0.00 -2.03
N CYS A 361 -19.18 -0.01 -2.86
CA CYS A 361 -18.34 1.15 -3.14
C CYS A 361 -19.17 2.30 -3.73
N LEU A 362 -20.01 2.00 -4.74
CA LEU A 362 -20.87 3.01 -5.35
C LEU A 362 -21.83 3.63 -4.34
N SER A 363 -22.44 2.81 -3.49
CA SER A 363 -23.37 3.26 -2.44
C SER A 363 -22.68 4.13 -1.38
N ALA A 364 -21.44 3.79 -1.02
CA ALA A 364 -20.62 4.59 -0.11
C ALA A 364 -20.31 5.98 -0.72
N ILE A 365 -19.85 6.03 -1.98
CA ILE A 365 -19.55 7.28 -2.70
C ILE A 365 -20.81 8.14 -2.84
N GLN A 366 -21.95 7.55 -3.21
CA GLN A 366 -23.23 8.25 -3.30
C GLN A 366 -23.65 8.87 -1.96
N THR A 367 -23.47 8.14 -0.87
CA THR A 367 -23.79 8.60 0.48
C THR A 367 -22.90 9.77 0.88
N TYR A 368 -21.60 9.68 0.63
CA TYR A 368 -20.64 10.77 0.87
C TYR A 368 -20.94 12.02 0.04
N ALA A 369 -21.17 11.86 -1.27
CA ALA A 369 -21.44 12.98 -2.17
C ALA A 369 -22.71 13.72 -1.75
N ARG A 370 -23.79 12.99 -1.43
CA ARG A 370 -25.07 13.57 -0.98
C ARG A 370 -24.91 14.52 0.21
N HIS A 371 -24.02 14.22 1.15
CA HIS A 371 -23.80 15.03 2.36
C HIS A 371 -22.78 16.15 2.19
N ASN A 372 -21.95 16.10 1.14
CA ASN A 372 -20.92 17.10 0.88
C ASN A 372 -21.26 18.07 -0.25
N LEU A 373 -22.23 17.75 -1.10
CA LEU A 373 -22.79 18.63 -2.13
C LEU A 373 -23.39 19.90 -1.49
N GLY A 374 -22.76 21.05 -1.73
CA GLY A 374 -23.22 22.35 -1.24
C GLY A 374 -22.93 22.62 0.25
N ARG A 375 -22.15 21.76 0.92
CA ARG A 375 -21.71 21.98 2.31
C ARG A 375 -20.71 23.14 2.37
N GLN A 376 -21.00 24.14 3.21
CA GLN A 376 -20.12 25.28 3.51
C GLN A 376 -19.66 25.16 4.96
N CYS A 377 -18.36 25.00 5.24
CA CYS A 377 -17.86 25.08 6.61
C CYS A 377 -17.48 26.52 7.00
N ILE A 378 -17.25 26.69 8.30
CA ILE A 378 -17.04 27.98 8.95
C ILE A 378 -15.55 28.37 8.92
N SER A 379 -14.63 27.40 8.88
CA SER A 379 -13.19 27.60 8.65
C SER A 379 -12.79 26.99 7.31
N ALA A 380 -12.17 27.80 6.44
CA ALA A 380 -11.77 27.37 5.10
C ALA A 380 -10.53 26.45 5.11
N ASP A 381 -9.65 26.59 6.10
CA ASP A 381 -8.38 25.85 6.15
C ASP A 381 -8.57 24.40 6.62
N ASP A 382 -9.31 24.16 7.72
CA ASP A 382 -9.58 22.81 8.22
C ASP A 382 -10.50 22.00 7.28
N GLU A 383 -11.46 22.67 6.64
CA GLU A 383 -12.37 22.04 5.68
C GLU A 383 -11.64 21.56 4.41
N GLN A 384 -10.62 22.28 3.97
CA GLN A 384 -9.83 21.91 2.79
C GLN A 384 -8.95 20.70 3.06
N GLU A 385 -8.29 20.62 4.22
CA GLU A 385 -7.37 19.54 4.55
C GLU A 385 -8.10 18.20 4.76
N THR A 386 -9.22 18.18 5.48
CA THR A 386 -9.97 16.94 5.72
C THR A 386 -10.72 16.46 4.48
N LYS A 387 -11.46 17.34 3.77
CA LYS A 387 -12.17 16.93 2.54
C LYS A 387 -11.20 16.41 1.48
N PHE A 388 -10.00 16.97 1.43
CA PHE A 388 -8.93 16.50 0.56
C PHE A 388 -8.54 15.06 0.87
N LYS A 389 -8.34 14.70 2.15
CA LYS A 389 -7.97 13.34 2.55
C LYS A 389 -9.06 12.33 2.14
N ASP A 390 -10.32 12.64 2.40
CA ASP A 390 -11.44 11.76 2.02
C ASP A 390 -11.52 11.56 0.50
N ILE A 391 -11.38 12.64 -0.28
CA ILE A 391 -11.40 12.56 -1.75
C ILE A 391 -10.20 11.74 -2.26
N ILE A 392 -9.01 11.86 -1.67
CA ILE A 392 -7.86 11.02 -2.04
C ILE A 392 -8.18 9.55 -1.83
N LEU A 393 -8.70 9.17 -0.66
CA LEU A 393 -9.05 7.77 -0.37
C LEU A 393 -10.08 7.23 -1.37
N ILE A 394 -11.06 8.06 -1.76
CA ILE A 394 -12.05 7.70 -2.78
C ILE A 394 -11.37 7.54 -4.16
N MET A 395 -10.46 8.44 -4.55
CA MET A 395 -9.72 8.34 -5.82
C MET A 395 -8.81 7.11 -5.87
N GLU A 396 -8.10 6.79 -4.79
CA GLU A 396 -7.29 5.58 -4.66
C GLU A 396 -8.16 4.32 -4.75
N MET A 397 -9.30 4.31 -4.05
CA MET A 397 -10.27 3.22 -4.14
C MET A 397 -10.77 3.05 -5.58
N LEU A 398 -11.20 4.14 -6.24
CA LEU A 398 -11.65 4.11 -7.65
C LEU A 398 -10.54 3.62 -8.60
N THR A 399 -9.29 3.99 -8.33
CA THR A 399 -8.12 3.52 -9.08
C THR A 399 -7.94 2.01 -8.90
N ASN A 400 -8.02 1.53 -7.66
CA ASN A 400 -7.91 0.11 -7.33
C ASN A 400 -9.08 -0.73 -7.88
N LEU A 401 -10.28 -0.15 -8.06
CA LEU A 401 -11.40 -0.84 -8.72
C LEU A 401 -11.09 -1.24 -10.16
N MET A 402 -10.18 -0.54 -10.85
CA MET A 402 -9.75 -0.87 -12.22
C MET A 402 -8.64 -1.94 -12.27
N SER A 403 -8.01 -2.27 -11.12
CA SER A 403 -6.88 -3.21 -11.05
C SER A 403 -7.24 -4.62 -11.49
N LYS A 404 -8.48 -5.05 -11.23
CA LYS A 404 -8.93 -6.40 -11.58
C LYS A 404 -8.93 -6.65 -13.08
N ASP A 405 -9.27 -5.65 -13.87
CA ASP A 405 -9.30 -5.76 -15.33
C ASP A 405 -7.90 -5.72 -15.94
N MET A 406 -6.93 -5.08 -15.26
CA MET A 406 -5.50 -5.17 -15.59
C MET A 406 -4.93 -6.58 -15.41
N LEU A 407 -5.42 -7.30 -14.40
CA LEU A 407 -4.97 -8.65 -14.05
C LEU A 407 -5.72 -9.75 -14.84
N ASN A 408 -6.92 -9.46 -15.34
CA ASN A 408 -7.73 -10.38 -16.13
C ASN A 408 -7.24 -10.47 -17.58
N PHE A 409 -6.13 -11.18 -17.80
CA PHE A 409 -5.63 -11.53 -19.14
C PHE A 409 -6.53 -12.51 -19.91
N LYS A 410 -7.57 -13.07 -19.27
CA LYS A 410 -8.55 -13.97 -19.91
C LYS A 410 -9.79 -13.19 -20.32
N LYS A 411 -9.84 -12.76 -21.58
CA LYS A 411 -11.06 -12.26 -22.22
C LYS A 411 -12.04 -13.38 -22.65
N ASP A 412 -11.78 -14.64 -22.30
CA ASP A 412 -12.46 -15.80 -22.90
C ASP A 412 -13.49 -16.52 -22.04
N ASP A 413 -13.72 -16.14 -20.78
CA ASP A 413 -14.86 -16.66 -20.04
C ASP A 413 -16.01 -15.65 -20.07
N GLN A 414 -16.58 -15.45 -21.27
CA GLN A 414 -17.94 -14.93 -21.41
C GLN A 414 -18.92 -15.99 -20.86
N GLU A 415 -18.95 -16.15 -19.54
CA GLU A 415 -20.20 -16.56 -18.92
C GLU A 415 -21.20 -15.43 -19.19
N THR A 416 -22.22 -15.73 -19.98
CA THR A 416 -23.41 -14.90 -20.19
C THR A 416 -24.02 -14.55 -18.83
N ILE A 417 -23.61 -13.41 -18.28
CA ILE A 417 -24.23 -12.80 -17.10
C ILE A 417 -25.07 -11.65 -17.62
N GLY A 418 -26.37 -11.67 -17.29
CA GLY A 418 -27.37 -10.76 -17.83
C GLY A 418 -27.07 -9.27 -17.61
N ASP A 419 -27.90 -8.45 -18.26
CA ASP A 419 -27.91 -6.99 -18.42
C ASP A 419 -27.89 -6.13 -17.12
N HIS A 420 -27.53 -6.72 -15.97
CA HIS A 420 -27.54 -6.11 -14.63
C HIS A 420 -26.19 -6.24 -13.89
N CYS A 421 -25.11 -6.64 -14.58
CA CYS A 421 -23.77 -6.68 -14.01
C CYS A 421 -23.15 -5.27 -14.02
N ILE A 422 -22.90 -4.69 -12.84
CA ILE A 422 -22.13 -3.43 -12.72
C ILE A 422 -20.65 -3.81 -12.77
N ASP A 423 -19.92 -3.35 -13.78
CA ASP A 423 -18.47 -3.52 -13.83
C ASP A 423 -17.71 -2.39 -13.12
N GLY A 424 -16.43 -2.62 -12.82
CA GLY A 424 -15.58 -1.66 -12.11
C GLY A 424 -15.49 -0.31 -12.83
N ALA A 425 -15.37 -0.33 -14.16
CA ALA A 425 -15.33 0.88 -14.99
C ALA A 425 -16.61 1.74 -14.87
N THR A 426 -17.77 1.10 -14.75
CA THR A 426 -19.05 1.80 -14.55
C THR A 426 -19.09 2.48 -13.19
N VAL A 427 -18.62 1.80 -12.13
CA VAL A 427 -18.49 2.43 -10.80
C VAL A 427 -17.53 3.61 -10.82
N VAL A 428 -16.41 3.50 -11.54
CA VAL A 428 -15.44 4.60 -11.68
C VAL A 428 -16.05 5.81 -12.38
N VAL A 429 -16.79 5.60 -13.47
CA VAL A 429 -17.48 6.68 -14.20
C VAL A 429 -18.49 7.40 -13.28
N TYR A 430 -19.37 6.66 -12.61
CA TYR A 430 -20.34 7.25 -11.68
C TYR A 430 -19.65 7.89 -10.46
N GLY A 431 -18.56 7.30 -9.97
CA GLY A 431 -17.76 7.85 -8.88
C GLY A 431 -17.16 9.20 -9.25
N LEU A 432 -16.56 9.31 -10.44
CA LEU A 432 -16.04 10.57 -10.97
C LEU A 432 -17.16 11.62 -11.13
N GLU A 433 -18.34 11.22 -11.62
CA GLU A 433 -19.49 12.13 -11.73
C GLU A 433 -19.91 12.73 -10.39
N LEU A 434 -19.82 11.95 -9.31
CA LEU A 434 -20.19 12.39 -7.97
C LEU A 434 -19.09 13.20 -7.27
N ILE A 435 -17.82 12.88 -7.52
CA ILE A 435 -16.68 13.47 -6.79
C ILE A 435 -16.10 14.70 -7.49
N VAL A 436 -16.02 14.72 -8.83
CA VAL A 436 -15.45 15.87 -9.56
C VAL A 436 -16.13 17.21 -9.23
N PRO A 437 -17.47 17.28 -9.07
CA PRO A 437 -18.12 18.53 -8.64
C PRO A 437 -17.76 19.00 -7.23
N LEU A 438 -17.25 18.12 -6.37
CA LEU A 438 -16.81 18.45 -5.01
C LEU A 438 -15.38 19.01 -4.99
N MET A 439 -14.63 18.86 -6.08
CA MET A 439 -13.26 19.35 -6.21
C MET A 439 -13.25 20.80 -6.70
N SER A 440 -12.46 21.64 -6.03
CA SER A 440 -12.17 23.00 -6.49
C SER A 440 -10.83 23.05 -7.23
N ALA A 441 -10.62 24.10 -8.03
CA ALA A 441 -9.33 24.35 -8.67
C ALA A 441 -8.19 24.58 -7.65
N GLU A 442 -8.52 25.02 -6.43
CA GLU A 442 -7.55 25.17 -5.34
C GLU A 442 -7.13 23.81 -4.77
N MET A 443 -8.04 22.83 -4.70
CA MET A 443 -7.72 21.47 -4.26
C MET A 443 -6.73 20.76 -5.19
N LEU A 444 -6.72 21.09 -6.50
CA LEU A 444 -5.74 20.55 -7.45
C LEU A 444 -4.32 21.14 -7.27
N LYS A 445 -4.13 22.16 -6.43
CA LYS A 445 -2.78 22.63 -6.07
C LYS A 445 -2.05 21.66 -5.14
N PHE A 446 -2.79 20.79 -4.45
CA PHE A 446 -2.20 19.79 -3.58
C PHE A 446 -1.66 18.61 -4.41
N PRO A 447 -0.35 18.31 -4.35
CA PRO A 447 0.28 17.38 -5.29
C PRO A 447 -0.30 15.96 -5.28
N VAL A 448 -0.64 15.43 -4.11
CA VAL A 448 -1.13 14.05 -3.96
C VAL A 448 -2.48 13.86 -4.64
N LEU A 449 -3.49 14.69 -4.32
CA LEU A 449 -4.79 14.62 -4.99
C LEU A 449 -4.68 14.86 -6.50
N CYS A 450 -3.86 15.82 -6.90
CA CYS A 450 -3.62 16.10 -8.30
C CYS A 450 -3.09 14.85 -9.02
N SER A 451 -2.06 14.20 -8.45
CA SER A 451 -1.52 12.95 -9.00
C SER A 451 -2.57 11.84 -9.06
N CYS A 452 -3.27 11.54 -7.96
CA CYS A 452 -4.33 10.51 -7.93
C CYS A 452 -5.44 10.76 -8.96
N TYR A 453 -5.88 12.02 -9.11
CA TYR A 453 -6.93 12.39 -10.07
C TYR A 453 -6.50 12.17 -11.52
N PHE A 454 -5.32 12.67 -11.90
CA PHE A 454 -4.83 12.52 -13.28
C PHE A 454 -4.41 11.09 -13.60
N GLN A 455 -3.90 10.34 -12.61
CA GLN A 455 -3.63 8.91 -12.75
C GLN A 455 -4.92 8.14 -13.04
N LEU A 456 -5.99 8.37 -12.26
CA LEU A 456 -7.31 7.74 -12.45
C LEU A 456 -7.88 8.03 -13.85
N ILE A 457 -7.83 9.30 -14.29
CA ILE A 457 -8.29 9.71 -15.61
C ILE A 457 -7.47 9.04 -16.73
N SER A 458 -6.15 9.01 -16.59
CA SER A 458 -5.26 8.38 -17.56
C SER A 458 -5.57 6.90 -17.72
N TYR A 459 -5.73 6.19 -16.61
CA TYR A 459 -6.10 4.77 -16.61
C TYR A 459 -7.49 4.50 -17.20
N LEU A 460 -8.48 5.35 -16.89
CA LEU A 460 -9.81 5.23 -17.50
C LEU A 460 -9.75 5.42 -19.02
N ALA A 461 -8.93 6.38 -19.49
CA ALA A 461 -8.73 6.62 -20.92
C ALA A 461 -7.95 5.50 -21.62
N ASP A 462 -7.02 4.84 -20.93
CA ASP A 462 -6.24 3.72 -21.45
C ASP A 462 -7.07 2.43 -21.59
N LEU A 463 -7.75 2.04 -20.51
CA LEU A 463 -8.47 0.76 -20.45
C LEU A 463 -9.87 0.82 -21.05
N TYR A 464 -10.54 1.97 -20.90
CA TYR A 464 -11.96 2.13 -21.21
C TYR A 464 -12.25 3.38 -22.03
N SER A 465 -11.45 3.64 -23.06
CA SER A 465 -11.60 4.81 -23.95
C SER A 465 -13.02 4.97 -24.51
N GLU A 466 -13.73 3.86 -24.76
CA GLU A 466 -15.13 3.87 -25.19
C GLU A 466 -16.06 4.50 -24.14
N LYS A 467 -15.98 4.02 -22.90
CA LYS A 467 -16.80 4.56 -21.80
C LYS A 467 -16.40 5.98 -21.45
N PHE A 468 -15.11 6.31 -21.55
CA PHE A 468 -14.62 7.67 -21.38
C PHE A 468 -15.28 8.65 -22.37
N CYS A 469 -15.45 8.22 -23.63
CA CYS A 469 -16.10 9.08 -24.63
C CYS A 469 -17.63 9.13 -24.48
N GLN A 470 -18.22 8.23 -23.68
CA GLN A 470 -19.65 8.19 -23.36
C GLN A 470 -19.99 8.93 -22.05
N LEU A 471 -19.01 9.57 -21.41
CA LEU A 471 -19.23 10.36 -20.19
C LEU A 471 -20.27 11.47 -20.42
N PRO A 472 -21.03 11.86 -19.39
CA PRO A 472 -21.92 13.02 -19.45
C PRO A 472 -21.16 14.27 -19.93
N HIS A 473 -21.78 15.06 -20.81
CA HIS A 473 -21.11 16.21 -21.46
C HIS A 473 -20.46 17.19 -20.47
N GLN A 474 -21.09 17.45 -19.33
CA GLN A 474 -20.54 18.34 -18.31
C GLN A 474 -19.28 17.77 -17.66
N LEU A 475 -19.29 16.48 -17.33
CA LEU A 475 -18.15 15.78 -16.74
C LEU A 475 -16.99 15.69 -17.74
N PHE A 476 -17.27 15.31 -18.98
CA PHE A 476 -16.28 15.26 -20.06
C PHE A 476 -15.60 16.63 -20.23
N ASN A 477 -16.38 17.71 -20.36
CA ASN A 477 -15.84 19.06 -20.51
C ASN A 477 -15.03 19.51 -19.28
N SER A 478 -15.47 19.16 -18.08
CA SER A 478 -14.75 19.48 -16.84
C SER A 478 -13.40 18.76 -16.79
N ILE A 479 -13.35 17.47 -17.13
CA ILE A 479 -12.11 16.70 -17.21
C ILE A 479 -11.17 17.29 -18.27
N MET A 480 -11.67 17.64 -19.45
CA MET A 480 -10.85 18.27 -20.49
C MET A 480 -10.29 19.62 -20.05
N ALA A 481 -11.09 20.44 -19.36
CA ALA A 481 -10.59 21.69 -18.77
C ALA A 481 -9.51 21.43 -17.71
N SER A 482 -9.69 20.41 -16.86
CA SER A 482 -8.66 19.99 -15.89
C SER A 482 -7.37 19.55 -16.59
N ILE A 483 -7.44 18.79 -17.69
CA ILE A 483 -6.26 18.37 -18.46
C ILE A 483 -5.52 19.58 -19.05
N GLU A 484 -6.24 20.58 -19.56
CA GLU A 484 -5.62 21.82 -20.05
C GLU A 484 -4.89 22.59 -18.92
N LEU A 485 -5.46 22.60 -17.71
CA LEU A 485 -4.77 23.13 -16.53
C LEU A 485 -3.57 22.25 -16.13
N GLY A 486 -3.70 20.94 -16.24
CA GLY A 486 -2.68 19.95 -15.88
C GLY A 486 -1.37 20.11 -16.65
N PHE A 487 -1.42 20.53 -17.93
CA PHE A 487 -0.21 20.85 -18.70
C PHE A 487 0.60 22.03 -18.14
N ASN A 488 0.00 22.89 -17.32
CA ASN A 488 0.67 24.00 -16.66
C ASN A 488 1.15 23.65 -15.23
N CYS A 489 0.92 22.42 -14.76
CA CYS A 489 1.41 21.97 -13.47
C CYS A 489 2.93 21.73 -13.49
N TYR A 490 3.59 22.00 -12.37
CA TYR A 490 5.04 21.75 -12.22
C TYR A 490 5.39 20.27 -12.00
N ALA A 491 4.41 19.43 -11.64
CA ALA A 491 4.62 18.02 -11.38
C ALA A 491 4.71 17.24 -12.70
N LYS A 492 5.89 16.65 -12.97
CA LYS A 492 6.18 15.93 -14.20
C LYS A 492 5.21 14.77 -14.46
N GLU A 493 4.96 13.94 -13.45
CA GLU A 493 4.05 12.77 -13.53
C GLU A 493 2.63 13.17 -13.96
N THR A 494 2.11 14.28 -13.42
CA THR A 494 0.81 14.83 -13.80
C THR A 494 0.75 15.20 -15.28
N VAL A 495 1.80 15.86 -15.79
CA VAL A 495 1.88 16.25 -17.19
C VAL A 495 2.00 15.02 -18.10
N GLU A 496 2.74 13.99 -17.68
CA GLU A 496 2.81 12.70 -18.38
C GLU A 496 1.43 12.03 -18.48
N HIS A 497 0.67 11.98 -17.38
CA HIS A 497 -0.69 11.45 -17.39
C HIS A 497 -1.63 12.26 -18.29
N CYS A 498 -1.48 13.58 -18.35
CA CYS A 498 -2.24 14.43 -19.29
C CYS A 498 -1.91 14.07 -20.75
N PHE A 499 -0.63 13.91 -21.09
CA PHE A 499 -0.22 13.50 -22.43
C PHE A 499 -0.73 12.09 -22.79
N GLN A 500 -0.64 11.13 -21.86
CA GLN A 500 -1.14 9.76 -22.02
C GLN A 500 -2.65 9.75 -22.28
N THR A 501 -3.42 10.50 -21.49
CA THR A 501 -4.88 10.62 -21.64
C THR A 501 -5.23 11.09 -23.04
N ILE A 502 -4.65 12.21 -23.50
CA ILE A 502 -4.92 12.76 -24.83
C ILE A 502 -4.46 11.82 -25.94
N ASN A 503 -3.31 11.16 -25.77
CA ASN A 503 -2.81 10.18 -26.73
C ASN A 503 -3.79 9.02 -26.89
N ASN A 504 -4.25 8.41 -25.79
CA ASN A 504 -5.14 7.27 -25.81
C ASN A 504 -6.49 7.62 -26.45
N LEU A 505 -7.03 8.82 -26.18
CA LEU A 505 -8.24 9.30 -26.83
C LEU A 505 -8.06 9.57 -28.33
N ALA A 506 -6.89 10.09 -28.75
CA ALA A 506 -6.58 10.29 -30.16
C ALA A 506 -6.45 8.95 -30.91
N GLU A 507 -5.80 7.96 -30.31
CA GLU A 507 -5.70 6.60 -30.87
C GLU A 507 -7.07 5.94 -31.00
N TYR A 508 -7.90 6.06 -29.96
CA TYR A 508 -9.25 5.53 -29.97
C TYR A 508 -10.11 6.20 -31.05
N PHE A 509 -10.06 7.53 -31.18
CA PHE A 509 -10.76 8.26 -32.24
C PHE A 509 -10.39 7.72 -33.63
N LEU A 510 -9.10 7.60 -33.92
CA LEU A 510 -8.63 7.10 -35.22
C LEU A 510 -9.07 5.66 -35.48
N LYS A 511 -9.03 4.80 -34.46
CA LYS A 511 -9.52 3.41 -34.57
C LYS A 511 -11.00 3.36 -34.93
N ILE A 512 -11.82 4.20 -34.29
CA ILE A 512 -13.26 4.29 -34.57
C ILE A 512 -13.52 4.86 -35.97
N SER A 513 -12.83 5.93 -36.34
CA SER A 513 -12.98 6.57 -37.66
C SER A 513 -12.64 5.60 -38.80
N LEU A 514 -11.61 4.78 -38.63
CA LEU A 514 -11.25 3.72 -39.58
C LEU A 514 -12.29 2.60 -39.62
N ALA A 515 -12.87 2.24 -38.47
CA ALA A 515 -13.87 1.18 -38.37
C ALA A 515 -15.31 1.63 -38.70
N SER A 516 -15.55 2.92 -38.94
CA SER A 516 -16.88 3.53 -39.11
C SER A 516 -17.87 3.26 -37.96
N LEU A 517 -17.37 3.08 -36.74
CA LEU A 517 -18.17 2.83 -35.54
C LEU A 517 -18.62 4.17 -34.90
N ASN A 518 -19.75 4.19 -34.16
CA ASN A 518 -20.21 5.29 -33.31
C ASN A 518 -20.16 6.74 -33.90
N PRO A 519 -20.96 7.05 -34.94
CA PRO A 519 -20.92 8.35 -35.63
C PRO A 519 -21.34 9.56 -34.77
N GLN A 520 -22.04 9.36 -33.65
CA GLN A 520 -22.50 10.46 -32.78
C GLN A 520 -21.43 10.98 -31.81
N VAL A 521 -20.44 10.16 -31.46
CA VAL A 521 -19.34 10.53 -30.54
C VAL A 521 -18.24 11.31 -31.27
N GLN A 522 -18.10 11.05 -32.57
CA GLN A 522 -17.03 11.59 -33.42
C GLN A 522 -16.92 13.12 -33.44
N PRO A 523 -18.00 13.94 -33.59
CA PRO A 523 -17.83 15.37 -33.76
C PRO A 523 -17.34 16.10 -32.50
N ASN A 524 -17.81 15.70 -31.31
CA ASN A 524 -17.41 16.35 -30.06
C ASN A 524 -15.94 16.02 -29.70
N LEU A 525 -15.56 14.74 -29.85
CA LEU A 525 -14.20 14.30 -29.61
C LEU A 525 -13.23 14.93 -30.63
N GLN A 526 -13.60 15.00 -31.91
CA GLN A 526 -12.79 15.63 -32.94
C GLN A 526 -12.50 17.11 -32.65
N SER A 527 -13.52 17.87 -32.24
CA SER A 527 -13.36 19.28 -31.85
C SER A 527 -12.40 19.43 -30.66
N THR A 528 -12.56 18.57 -29.65
CA THR A 528 -11.71 18.54 -28.44
C THR A 528 -10.25 18.22 -28.79
N LEU A 529 -10.01 17.19 -29.60
CA LEU A 529 -8.67 16.84 -30.08
C LEU A 529 -8.08 17.96 -30.94
N GLY A 530 -8.90 18.68 -31.71
CA GLY A 530 -8.49 19.85 -32.47
C GLY A 530 -8.06 21.02 -31.56
N HIS A 531 -8.73 21.23 -30.44
CA HIS A 531 -8.32 22.19 -29.42
C HIS A 531 -6.97 21.80 -28.80
N PHE A 532 -6.81 20.55 -28.35
CA PHE A 532 -5.55 20.08 -27.80
C PHE A 532 -4.40 20.09 -28.81
N LEU A 533 -4.67 19.93 -30.11
CA LEU A 533 -3.65 20.14 -31.13
C LEU A 533 -3.09 21.56 -31.08
N LYS A 534 -3.93 22.59 -30.90
CA LYS A 534 -3.48 23.97 -30.76
C LYS A 534 -2.67 24.18 -29.48
N VAL A 535 -3.18 23.64 -28.36
CA VAL A 535 -2.52 23.76 -27.04
C VAL A 535 -1.14 23.12 -27.07
N LEU A 536 -1.04 21.85 -27.51
CA LEU A 536 0.22 21.13 -27.53
C LEU A 536 1.18 21.64 -28.61
N PHE A 537 0.68 22.10 -29.75
CA PHE A 537 1.51 22.76 -30.75
C PHE A 537 2.19 24.00 -30.17
N LYS A 538 1.44 24.84 -29.44
CA LYS A 538 2.01 26.00 -28.74
C LYS A 538 2.99 25.58 -27.65
N MET A 539 2.59 24.66 -26.77
CA MET A 539 3.40 24.21 -25.63
C MET A 539 4.74 23.61 -26.08
N LEU A 540 4.72 22.73 -27.08
CA LEU A 540 5.91 21.99 -27.50
C LEU A 540 6.82 22.79 -28.45
N ILE A 541 6.28 23.69 -29.27
CA ILE A 541 7.06 24.41 -30.29
C ILE A 541 7.41 25.83 -29.86
N LEU A 542 6.50 26.54 -29.18
CA LEU A 542 6.63 27.96 -28.87
C LEU A 542 7.06 28.21 -27.42
N ASP A 543 6.60 27.39 -26.48
CA ASP A 543 6.88 27.58 -25.06
C ASP A 543 8.14 26.80 -24.58
N ASN A 544 8.70 27.24 -23.45
CA ASN A 544 9.77 26.52 -22.77
C ASN A 544 9.18 25.31 -22.02
N PHE A 545 9.18 24.15 -22.67
CA PHE A 545 8.79 22.86 -22.08
C PHE A 545 10.01 22.00 -21.67
N ASP A 546 9.81 21.16 -20.65
CA ASP A 546 10.79 20.18 -20.16
C ASP A 546 11.08 19.08 -21.21
N LEU A 547 12.33 19.01 -21.68
CA LEU A 547 12.77 18.06 -22.69
C LEU A 547 12.59 16.60 -22.26
N GLN A 548 12.49 16.30 -20.96
CA GLN A 548 12.18 14.94 -20.50
C GLN A 548 10.80 14.45 -20.96
N LEU A 549 9.85 15.37 -21.19
CA LEU A 549 8.50 15.07 -21.67
C LEU A 549 8.41 14.98 -23.20
N GLN A 550 9.51 15.20 -23.92
CA GLN A 550 9.54 15.23 -25.39
C GLN A 550 9.08 13.90 -26.00
N GLU A 551 9.42 12.76 -25.39
CA GLU A 551 9.06 11.45 -25.94
C GLU A 551 7.53 11.25 -25.97
N VAL A 552 6.87 11.50 -24.84
CA VAL A 552 5.42 11.34 -24.73
C VAL A 552 4.73 12.48 -25.52
N GLY A 553 5.18 13.72 -25.36
CA GLY A 553 4.60 14.88 -26.02
C GLY A 553 4.67 14.83 -27.55
N SER A 554 5.80 14.40 -28.13
CA SER A 554 5.93 14.24 -29.58
C SER A 554 5.02 13.14 -30.14
N THR A 555 4.86 12.05 -29.39
CA THR A 555 3.96 10.95 -29.75
C THR A 555 2.50 11.41 -29.72
N THR A 556 2.08 12.12 -28.66
CA THR A 556 0.74 12.70 -28.55
C THR A 556 0.48 13.72 -29.67
N LEU A 557 1.43 14.61 -29.95
CA LEU A 557 1.32 15.59 -31.03
C LEU A 557 1.13 14.91 -32.39
N PHE A 558 1.90 13.85 -32.67
CA PHE A 558 1.75 13.08 -33.91
C PHE A 558 0.35 12.46 -34.05
N CYS A 559 -0.17 11.84 -32.99
CA CYS A 559 -1.51 11.29 -32.97
C CYS A 559 -2.57 12.37 -33.24
N LEU A 560 -2.44 13.56 -32.65
CA LEU A 560 -3.35 14.69 -32.89
C LEU A 560 -3.27 15.24 -34.32
N ILE A 561 -2.08 15.30 -34.91
CA ILE A 561 -1.89 15.66 -36.33
C ILE A 561 -2.63 14.66 -37.23
N CYS A 562 -2.54 13.36 -36.92
CA CYS A 562 -3.25 12.34 -37.66
C CYS A 562 -4.77 12.50 -37.56
N CYS A 563 -5.30 12.95 -36.42
CA CYS A 563 -6.72 13.23 -36.22
C CYS A 563 -7.20 14.48 -36.99
N ASN A 564 -6.40 15.55 -37.05
CA ASN A 564 -6.80 16.86 -37.59
C ASN A 564 -5.73 17.46 -38.52
N GLN A 565 -5.55 16.85 -39.69
CA GLN A 565 -4.48 17.23 -40.64
C GLN A 565 -4.62 18.64 -41.21
N ASP A 566 -5.84 19.07 -41.52
CA ASP A 566 -6.07 20.40 -42.11
C ASP A 566 -5.81 21.51 -41.09
N LEU A 567 -6.23 21.29 -39.84
CA LEU A 567 -5.94 22.23 -38.75
C LEU A 567 -4.43 22.36 -38.49
N TYR A 568 -3.68 21.26 -38.56
CA TYR A 568 -2.22 21.31 -38.46
C TYR A 568 -1.60 22.16 -39.57
N LYS A 569 -2.01 21.96 -40.83
CA LYS A 569 -1.51 22.77 -41.97
C LYS A 569 -1.79 24.25 -41.76
N ASP A 570 -2.98 24.59 -41.27
CA ASP A 570 -3.36 25.98 -40.98
C ASP A 570 -2.49 26.58 -39.87
N LEU A 571 -2.22 25.85 -38.78
CA LEU A 571 -1.35 26.29 -37.69
C LEU A 571 0.09 26.53 -38.17
N VAL A 572 0.63 25.61 -38.97
CA VAL A 572 1.96 25.74 -39.56
C VAL A 572 2.04 26.97 -40.46
N ASN A 573 1.06 27.16 -41.34
CA ASN A 573 1.00 28.31 -42.25
C ASN A 573 0.88 29.64 -41.48
N GLN A 574 0.04 29.69 -40.45
CA GLN A 574 -0.10 30.87 -39.58
C GLN A 574 1.22 31.20 -38.87
N LEU A 575 1.89 30.20 -38.30
CA LEU A 575 3.17 30.41 -37.63
C LEU A 575 4.23 30.92 -38.61
N ILE A 576 4.34 30.35 -39.81
CA ILE A 576 5.32 30.81 -40.82
C ILE A 576 5.03 32.26 -41.25
N GLN A 577 3.76 32.64 -41.42
CA GLN A 577 3.40 33.98 -41.86
C GLN A 577 3.75 35.08 -40.85
N VAL A 578 3.68 34.78 -39.55
CA VAL A 578 3.96 35.72 -38.46
C VAL A 578 5.46 36.00 -38.29
N GLN A 579 6.33 35.14 -38.82
CA GLN A 579 7.78 35.23 -38.60
C GLN A 579 8.49 36.18 -39.59
N PRO A 580 9.64 36.77 -39.23
CA PRO A 580 10.45 37.57 -40.15
C PRO A 580 10.87 36.80 -41.41
N GLU A 581 11.00 37.47 -42.55
CA GLU A 581 11.35 36.86 -43.86
C GLU A 581 12.61 35.99 -43.81
N GLU A 582 13.60 36.37 -42.98
CA GLU A 582 14.85 35.63 -42.77
C GLU A 582 14.63 34.23 -42.19
N TYR A 583 13.59 34.05 -41.37
CA TYR A 583 13.27 32.78 -40.70
C TYR A 583 12.19 31.98 -41.41
N LYS A 584 11.39 32.59 -42.29
CA LYS A 584 10.28 31.92 -43.00
C LYS A 584 10.75 30.70 -43.80
N ASN A 585 11.79 30.85 -44.61
CA ASN A 585 12.32 29.76 -45.43
C ASN A 585 12.88 28.61 -44.57
N ARG A 586 13.57 28.95 -43.47
CA ARG A 586 14.14 27.97 -42.55
C ARG A 586 13.06 27.20 -41.80
N LEU A 587 11.99 27.87 -41.35
CA LEU A 587 10.83 27.24 -40.73
C LEU A 587 10.06 26.34 -41.69
N LEU A 588 9.84 26.80 -42.92
CA LEU A 588 9.17 26.01 -43.95
C LEU A 588 9.94 24.72 -44.23
N GLN A 589 11.27 24.79 -44.36
CA GLN A 589 12.10 23.60 -44.52
C GLN A 589 12.01 22.67 -43.30
N ALA A 590 12.10 23.22 -42.09
CA ALA A 590 12.02 22.41 -40.86
C ALA A 590 10.67 21.69 -40.72
N PHE A 591 9.54 22.34 -41.05
CA PHE A 591 8.22 21.68 -41.04
C PHE A 591 8.07 20.62 -42.13
N ASN A 592 8.69 20.81 -43.30
CA ASN A 592 8.75 19.78 -44.34
C ASN A 592 9.60 18.55 -43.91
N GLU A 593 10.66 18.77 -43.14
CA GLU A 593 11.47 17.70 -42.55
C GLU A 593 10.74 17.00 -41.38
N LEU A 594 9.91 17.74 -40.64
CA LEU A 594 9.10 17.20 -39.55
C LEU A 594 8.03 16.23 -40.06
N THR A 595 7.27 16.64 -41.07
CA THR A 595 6.24 15.82 -41.73
C THR A 595 6.56 15.63 -43.21
N PRO A 596 7.56 14.79 -43.56
CA PRO A 596 7.95 14.57 -44.94
C PRO A 596 6.86 13.79 -45.68
N PRO A 597 6.73 13.93 -47.00
CA PRO A 597 5.73 13.19 -47.78
C PRO A 597 5.93 11.67 -47.74
N THR A 598 7.10 11.19 -47.32
CA THR A 598 7.41 9.79 -47.08
C THR A 598 6.82 9.25 -45.78
N LEU A 599 6.50 10.11 -44.81
CA LEU A 599 5.88 9.73 -43.55
C LEU A 599 4.37 9.62 -43.76
N GLN A 600 3.84 8.40 -43.68
CA GLN A 600 2.39 8.21 -43.69
C GLN A 600 1.81 8.72 -42.37
N LEU A 601 0.81 9.60 -42.45
CA LEU A 601 0.06 10.12 -41.30
C LEU A 601 -0.93 9.06 -40.79
N SER A 602 -0.38 7.94 -40.34
CA SER A 602 -1.09 6.83 -39.71
C SER A 602 -0.39 6.45 -38.42
N VAL A 603 -1.19 6.12 -37.41
CA VAL A 603 -0.72 5.80 -36.05
C VAL A 603 -0.20 4.37 -36.02
N THR A 604 1.00 4.19 -36.55
CA THR A 604 1.77 2.94 -36.45
C THR A 604 3.03 3.19 -35.63
N ARG A 605 3.49 2.16 -34.90
CA ARG A 605 4.75 2.22 -34.14
C ARG A 605 5.94 2.77 -34.95
N PRO A 606 6.20 2.32 -36.20
CA PRO A 606 7.30 2.88 -36.98
C PRO A 606 7.11 4.36 -37.31
N ASN A 607 5.89 4.81 -37.63
CA ASN A 607 5.62 6.22 -37.94
C ASN A 607 5.78 7.11 -36.71
N LYS A 608 5.36 6.66 -35.52
CA LYS A 608 5.59 7.37 -34.26
C LYS A 608 7.08 7.56 -33.96
N ILE A 609 7.88 6.50 -34.13
CA ILE A 609 9.33 6.55 -33.90
C ILE A 609 10.01 7.48 -34.92
N ALA A 610 9.61 7.41 -36.20
CA ALA A 610 10.11 8.28 -37.24
C ALA A 610 9.78 9.76 -36.96
N PHE A 611 8.52 10.06 -36.62
CA PHE A 611 8.11 11.42 -36.26
C PHE A 611 8.86 11.93 -35.03
N ARG A 612 9.02 11.12 -33.98
CA ARG A 612 9.79 11.49 -32.79
C ARG A 612 11.22 11.87 -33.12
N THR A 613 11.88 11.10 -33.98
CA THR A 613 13.25 11.38 -34.44
C THR A 613 13.30 12.68 -35.22
N ASN A 614 12.35 12.90 -36.14
CA ASN A 614 12.25 14.15 -36.89
C ASN A 614 11.95 15.35 -35.98
N PHE A 615 11.14 15.16 -34.93
CA PHE A 615 10.78 16.20 -33.97
C PHE A 615 11.97 16.63 -33.12
N ASP A 616 12.85 15.70 -32.75
CA ASP A 616 14.10 16.02 -32.05
C ASP A 616 15.03 16.89 -32.91
N VAL A 617 15.20 16.51 -34.18
CA VAL A 617 15.96 17.32 -35.15
C VAL A 617 15.30 18.69 -35.35
N PHE A 618 13.97 18.73 -35.45
CA PHE A 618 13.20 19.97 -35.58
C PHE A 618 13.43 20.92 -34.41
N LEU A 619 13.31 20.44 -33.16
CA LEU A 619 13.51 21.27 -31.97
C LEU A 619 14.92 21.86 -31.90
N ASN A 620 15.95 21.04 -32.17
CA ASN A 620 17.34 21.49 -32.22
C ASN A 620 17.56 22.58 -33.28
N ASN A 621 16.89 22.46 -34.43
CA ASN A 621 17.04 23.41 -35.53
C ASN A 621 16.26 24.71 -35.33
N VAL A 622 15.14 24.67 -34.61
CA VAL A 622 14.10 25.72 -34.63
C VAL A 622 13.99 26.49 -33.30
N ARG A 623 14.15 25.84 -32.14
CA ARG A 623 13.96 26.51 -30.83
C ARG A 623 14.87 27.71 -30.64
N GLY A 624 16.10 27.65 -31.13
CA GLY A 624 17.11 28.70 -30.94
C GLY A 624 16.74 30.07 -31.53
N PHE A 625 15.79 30.14 -32.47
CA PHE A 625 15.32 31.42 -33.01
C PHE A 625 13.80 31.64 -32.86
N LEU A 626 13.01 30.59 -32.55
CA LEU A 626 11.58 30.75 -32.22
C LEU A 626 11.34 31.15 -30.76
N CYS A 627 12.15 30.66 -29.81
CA CYS A 627 11.93 30.85 -28.37
C CYS A 627 12.80 31.97 -27.77
N VAL A 628 13.71 32.56 -28.55
CA VAL A 628 14.50 33.72 -28.13
C VAL A 628 13.67 34.97 -28.41
N ARG A 629 13.09 35.55 -27.35
CA ARG A 629 12.52 36.90 -27.37
C ARG A 629 13.55 37.92 -26.91
#